data_AF-A0A4Q6EZS1-F1
#
_entry.id   AF-A0A4Q6EZS1-F1
#
_cell.length_a   1.000
_cell.length_b   1.000
_cell.length_c   1.000
_cell.angle_alpha   90.00
_cell.angle_beta   90.00
_cell.angle_gamma   90.00
#
_symmetry.space_group_name_H-M   'P 1'
#
loop_
_entity.id
_entity.type
_entity.pdbx_description
1 polymer ?
#
loop_
_entity_poly.entity_id
_entity_poly.type
_entity_poly.pdbx_seq_one_letter_code
_entity_poly.pdbx_strand_id
1 'polypeptide(L)'
;MLKTTLILASLLVPGLAQAAVWPTTRRWDANAENQYKTWVQTSWKVDIFQNKQSLYYGLFPDCADTVYAMRAIFASQNGLPFAVVDPSTNRSTITNEMQKFDKVAAGPKRVTAYLNWLFGVLGTVTLPADTYPVAINRDAVHAGGLMLAKESKHSYTVKDIRQTGVPVLVYSTQANRGDLKVRSWPSVGYLFSKGIKQPSGFRYFRYPEHLLKPVWEVPGFSDEQYQAPANKWVAAMQAKLANRKEVANEALTRQVDDACQLITTRVELVNEAMAQLKKIGDRCMNAQEYDDYSTPSRDGQTKAAFEDLAATLKRALKNNEAIDATLREQLQNVFADNASDEKGAQICAITYAKGKTISLGELRRRLFTGMLSSNPNDPLSVRWGEVKGPSDRAKRCPIY
;
A
#
# COMPACT_ATOMS: atom_id res chain seq x y z
N MET A 1 -68.68 -34.68 33.91
CA MET A 1 -67.78 -33.57 34.27
C MET A 1 -66.45 -33.78 33.56
N LEU A 2 -66.29 -33.23 32.35
CA LEU A 2 -65.04 -33.27 31.59
C LEU A 2 -64.12 -32.15 32.10
N LYS A 3 -62.95 -32.51 32.64
CA LYS A 3 -61.89 -31.55 32.97
C LYS A 3 -61.02 -31.37 31.73
N THR A 4 -61.14 -30.22 31.09
CA THR A 4 -60.31 -29.83 29.94
C THR A 4 -58.98 -29.27 30.47
N THR A 5 -57.90 -30.05 30.34
CA THR A 5 -56.55 -29.59 30.63
C THR A 5 -56.05 -28.77 29.45
N LEU A 6 -55.90 -27.45 29.65
CA LEU A 6 -55.31 -26.56 28.66
C LEU A 6 -53.78 -26.76 28.67
N ILE A 7 -53.24 -27.45 27.66
CA ILE A 7 -51.79 -27.52 27.42
C ILE A 7 -51.41 -26.26 26.65
N LEU A 8 -50.74 -25.32 27.34
CA LEU A 8 -50.14 -24.15 26.73
C LEU A 8 -48.89 -24.61 25.96
N ALA A 9 -49.04 -24.83 24.65
CA ALA A 9 -47.92 -25.14 23.77
C ALA A 9 -47.06 -23.88 23.60
N SER A 10 -45.96 -23.80 24.35
CA SER A 10 -44.89 -22.83 24.14
C SER A 10 -44.29 -23.05 22.75
N LEU A 11 -44.77 -22.30 21.77
CA LEU A 11 -44.13 -22.16 20.46
C LEU A 11 -42.76 -21.49 20.65
N LEU A 12 -41.75 -22.31 20.93
CA LEU A 12 -40.35 -21.98 20.67
C LEU A 12 -40.22 -21.82 19.15
N VAL A 13 -40.49 -20.61 18.67
CA VAL A 13 -40.06 -20.20 17.33
C VAL A 13 -38.54 -20.24 17.37
N PRO A 14 -37.88 -21.15 16.64
CA PRO A 14 -36.44 -21.04 16.47
C PRO A 14 -36.22 -19.74 15.71
N GLY A 15 -35.70 -18.72 16.40
CA GLY A 15 -35.25 -17.51 15.74
C GLY A 15 -34.29 -17.93 14.65
N LEU A 16 -34.68 -17.77 13.38
CA LEU A 16 -33.80 -17.87 12.24
C LEU A 16 -32.70 -16.84 12.47
N ALA A 17 -31.59 -17.27 13.07
CA ALA A 17 -30.46 -16.42 13.35
C ALA A 17 -29.98 -15.84 12.02
N GLN A 18 -30.15 -14.53 11.86
CA GLN A 18 -29.79 -13.77 10.68
C GLN A 18 -28.32 -14.08 10.31
N ALA A 19 -28.11 -14.70 9.16
CA ALA A 19 -26.83 -15.25 8.81
C ALA A 19 -26.02 -14.27 7.94
N ALA A 20 -25.78 -13.07 8.50
CA ALA A 20 -24.84 -12.11 7.94
C ALA A 20 -23.42 -12.41 8.46
N VAL A 21 -22.39 -11.90 7.77
CA VAL A 21 -21.02 -11.86 8.29
C VAL A 21 -20.98 -11.07 9.60
N TRP A 22 -21.66 -9.92 9.62
CA TRP A 22 -22.03 -9.17 10.81
C TRP A 22 -23.36 -8.42 10.56
N PRO A 23 -24.18 -8.18 11.60
CA PRO A 23 -25.44 -7.45 11.44
C PRO A 23 -25.19 -5.97 11.14
N THR A 24 -25.95 -5.43 10.19
CA THR A 24 -26.00 -3.99 9.91
C THR A 24 -26.96 -3.31 10.88
N THR A 25 -26.45 -2.45 11.77
CA THR A 25 -27.25 -1.72 12.78
C THR A 25 -27.16 -0.21 12.63
N ARG A 26 -26.24 0.27 11.79
CA ARG A 26 -26.00 1.68 11.47
C ARG A 26 -25.87 1.84 9.95
N ARG A 27 -25.83 3.08 9.48
CA ARG A 27 -25.59 3.43 8.07
C ARG A 27 -24.39 4.34 7.93
N TRP A 28 -23.80 4.39 6.74
CA TRP A 28 -22.81 5.41 6.42
C TRP A 28 -23.47 6.79 6.37
N ASP A 29 -22.89 7.72 7.11
CA ASP A 29 -23.26 9.13 7.16
C ASP A 29 -22.01 9.95 7.52
N ALA A 30 -22.13 11.29 7.54
CA ALA A 30 -20.99 12.16 7.83
C ALA A 30 -20.37 11.90 9.22
N ASN A 31 -21.16 11.48 10.20
CA ASN A 31 -20.64 11.15 11.53
C ASN A 31 -19.87 9.83 11.52
N ALA A 32 -20.37 8.79 10.83
CA ALA A 32 -19.67 7.54 10.64
C ALA A 32 -18.36 7.73 9.85
N GLU A 33 -18.35 8.59 8.82
CA GLU A 33 -17.12 8.93 8.08
C GLU A 33 -16.10 9.68 8.96
N ASN A 34 -16.55 10.58 9.83
CA ASN A 34 -15.66 11.24 10.79
C ASN A 34 -15.08 10.24 11.81
N GLN A 35 -15.88 9.31 12.32
CA GLN A 35 -15.41 8.23 13.19
C GLN A 35 -14.38 7.34 12.46
N TYR A 36 -14.65 7.02 11.18
CA TYR A 36 -13.74 6.25 10.35
C TYR A 36 -12.41 6.98 10.15
N LYS A 37 -12.44 8.27 9.79
CA LYS A 37 -11.26 9.12 9.68
C LYS A 37 -10.40 9.07 10.95
N THR A 38 -11.00 9.29 12.12
CA THR A 38 -10.29 9.24 13.41
C THR A 38 -9.74 7.85 13.71
N TRP A 39 -10.49 6.80 13.41
CA TRP A 39 -10.05 5.42 13.61
C TRP A 39 -8.85 5.08 12.70
N VAL A 40 -8.83 5.52 11.45
CA VAL A 40 -7.67 5.30 10.55
C VAL A 40 -6.42 6.01 11.06
N GLN A 41 -6.56 7.23 11.59
CA GLN A 41 -5.43 7.97 12.17
C GLN A 41 -4.86 7.24 13.41
N THR A 42 -5.72 6.75 14.29
CA THR A 42 -5.34 6.30 15.64
C THR A 42 -5.19 4.79 15.80
N SER A 43 -5.97 4.01 15.06
CA SER A 43 -6.19 2.57 15.28
C SER A 43 -5.76 1.69 14.11
N TRP A 44 -5.67 2.23 12.89
CA TRP A 44 -5.09 1.51 11.75
C TRP A 44 -3.56 1.45 11.85
N LYS A 45 -3.06 0.49 12.63
CA LYS A 45 -1.65 0.30 12.92
C LYS A 45 -0.99 -0.60 11.88
N VAL A 46 0.30 -0.40 11.66
CA VAL A 46 1.06 -1.15 10.65
C VAL A 46 1.20 -2.64 10.97
N ASP A 47 1.16 -2.98 12.25
CA ASP A 47 1.29 -4.33 12.77
C ASP A 47 -0.07 -5.04 12.92
N ILE A 48 -1.18 -4.46 12.46
CA ILE A 48 -2.53 -5.00 12.71
C ILE A 48 -2.72 -6.45 12.26
N PHE A 49 -1.97 -6.93 11.27
CA PHE A 49 -2.04 -8.33 10.80
C PHE A 49 -0.92 -9.23 11.33
N GLN A 50 0.09 -8.67 12.01
CA GLN A 50 1.23 -9.41 12.56
C GLN A 50 1.26 -9.45 14.10
N ASN A 51 0.55 -8.52 14.73
CA ASN A 51 0.41 -8.47 16.16
C ASN A 51 -0.46 -9.62 16.64
N LYS A 52 0.09 -10.53 17.46
CA LYS A 52 -0.63 -11.73 17.96
C LYS A 52 -1.85 -11.40 18.83
N GLN A 53 -1.91 -10.18 19.38
CA GLN A 53 -3.05 -9.68 20.15
C GLN A 53 -4.15 -9.08 19.26
N SER A 54 -3.87 -8.88 17.97
CA SER A 54 -4.87 -8.42 17.01
C SER A 54 -5.85 -9.54 16.65
N LEU A 55 -7.14 -9.18 16.56
CA LEU A 55 -8.18 -10.07 16.05
C LEU A 55 -7.98 -10.46 14.58
N TYR A 56 -7.12 -9.71 13.87
CA TYR A 56 -6.82 -9.89 12.45
C TYR A 56 -5.43 -10.50 12.21
N TYR A 57 -4.80 -11.01 13.27
CA TYR A 57 -3.51 -11.70 13.16
C TYR A 57 -3.55 -12.84 12.14
N GLY A 58 -2.54 -12.90 11.28
CA GLY A 58 -2.36 -13.97 10.29
C GLY A 58 -3.10 -13.75 8.97
N LEU A 59 -3.69 -12.57 8.76
CA LEU A 59 -4.11 -12.13 7.42
C LEU A 59 -2.89 -11.64 6.62
N PHE A 60 -2.90 -11.89 5.31
CA PHE A 60 -1.79 -11.52 4.41
C PHE A 60 -2.29 -10.66 3.24
N PRO A 61 -2.79 -9.45 3.52
CA PRO A 61 -3.34 -8.59 2.48
C PRO A 61 -2.24 -8.05 1.57
N ASP A 62 -2.50 -7.97 0.27
CA ASP A 62 -1.75 -7.14 -0.67
C ASP A 62 -2.12 -5.63 -0.54
N CYS A 63 -1.65 -4.80 -1.48
CA CYS A 63 -1.89 -3.35 -1.46
C CYS A 63 -3.37 -2.96 -1.58
N ALA A 64 -4.19 -3.70 -2.33
CA ALA A 64 -5.61 -3.45 -2.50
C ALA A 64 -6.42 -4.07 -1.37
N ASP A 65 -6.05 -5.28 -0.97
CA ASP A 65 -6.61 -5.97 0.20
C ASP A 65 -6.51 -5.11 1.46
N THR A 66 -5.38 -4.42 1.64
CA THR A 66 -5.16 -3.50 2.77
C THR A 66 -6.23 -2.38 2.79
N VAL A 67 -6.57 -1.84 1.61
CA VAL A 67 -7.56 -0.76 1.48
C VAL A 67 -8.98 -1.29 1.75
N TYR A 68 -9.34 -2.45 1.19
CA TYR A 68 -10.64 -3.08 1.47
C TYR A 68 -10.78 -3.52 2.92
N ALA A 69 -9.74 -4.15 3.48
CA ALA A 69 -9.71 -4.61 4.86
C ALA A 69 -9.87 -3.45 5.83
N MET A 70 -9.19 -2.31 5.61
CA MET A 70 -9.36 -1.12 6.44
C MET A 70 -10.84 -0.71 6.55
N ARG A 71 -11.54 -0.60 5.42
CA ARG A 71 -12.96 -0.18 5.38
C ARG A 71 -13.89 -1.24 5.98
N ALA A 72 -13.69 -2.51 5.64
CA ALA A 72 -14.50 -3.64 6.13
C ALA A 72 -14.33 -3.88 7.63
N ILE A 73 -13.10 -3.79 8.14
CA ILE A 73 -12.79 -3.92 9.58
C ILE A 73 -13.53 -2.84 10.36
N PHE A 74 -13.38 -1.57 9.98
CA PHE A 74 -14.10 -0.49 10.65
C PHE A 74 -15.61 -0.70 10.57
N ALA A 75 -16.14 -1.07 9.39
CA ALA A 75 -17.56 -1.31 9.22
C ALA A 75 -18.09 -2.40 10.17
N SER A 76 -17.37 -3.51 10.26
CA SER A 76 -17.73 -4.63 11.16
C SER A 76 -17.70 -4.25 12.64
N GLN A 77 -16.74 -3.42 13.06
CA GLN A 77 -16.60 -2.97 14.46
C GLN A 77 -17.69 -1.98 14.86
N ASN A 78 -18.33 -1.33 13.88
CA ASN A 78 -19.28 -0.25 14.09
C ASN A 78 -20.69 -0.58 13.58
N GLY A 79 -20.96 -1.83 13.17
CA GLY A 79 -22.28 -2.24 12.67
C GLY A 79 -22.72 -1.52 11.39
N LEU A 80 -21.76 -1.07 10.57
CA LEU A 80 -22.02 -0.39 9.29
C LEU A 80 -22.09 -1.43 8.15
N PRO A 81 -22.85 -1.13 7.08
CA PRO A 81 -22.85 -1.99 5.90
C PRO A 81 -21.49 -1.89 5.21
N PHE A 82 -21.03 -3.02 4.66
CA PHE A 82 -19.93 -3.05 3.71
C PHE A 82 -20.44 -3.66 2.42
N ALA A 83 -20.19 -2.98 1.31
CA ALA A 83 -20.53 -3.46 -0.01
C ALA A 83 -19.45 -3.05 -1.01
N VAL A 84 -19.20 -3.90 -2.00
CA VAL A 84 -18.33 -3.65 -3.16
C VAL A 84 -18.99 -4.24 -4.40
N VAL A 85 -18.67 -3.73 -5.57
CA VAL A 85 -19.14 -4.28 -6.85
C VAL A 85 -18.55 -5.67 -7.03
N ASP A 86 -19.41 -6.63 -7.36
CA ASP A 86 -18.98 -7.99 -7.67
C ASP A 86 -18.27 -7.99 -9.05
N PRO A 87 -16.95 -8.24 -9.11
CA PRO A 87 -16.21 -8.18 -10.37
C PRO A 87 -16.61 -9.26 -11.38
N SER A 88 -17.29 -10.34 -10.94
CA SER A 88 -17.76 -11.41 -11.82
C SER A 88 -18.96 -11.01 -12.67
N THR A 89 -19.79 -10.09 -12.17
CA THR A 89 -21.01 -9.64 -12.87
C THR A 89 -20.98 -8.17 -13.25
N ASN A 90 -20.25 -7.34 -12.51
CA ASN A 90 -20.26 -5.87 -12.57
C ASN A 90 -21.67 -5.24 -12.47
N ARG A 91 -22.65 -6.00 -11.96
CA ARG A 91 -24.08 -5.62 -11.89
C ARG A 91 -24.71 -5.91 -10.53
N SER A 92 -23.96 -6.56 -9.66
CA SER A 92 -24.37 -6.89 -8.29
C SER A 92 -23.28 -6.49 -7.32
N THR A 93 -23.54 -6.63 -6.03
CA THR A 93 -22.61 -6.29 -4.97
C THR A 93 -22.32 -7.49 -4.07
N ILE A 94 -21.07 -7.57 -3.63
CA ILE A 94 -20.63 -8.42 -2.53
C ILE A 94 -20.85 -7.63 -1.25
N THR A 95 -21.55 -8.18 -0.26
CA THR A 95 -21.94 -7.47 0.97
C THR A 95 -21.62 -8.24 2.25
N ASN A 96 -21.61 -7.55 3.38
CA ASN A 96 -21.53 -8.18 4.70
C ASN A 96 -22.75 -9.02 5.07
N GLU A 97 -23.83 -8.97 4.29
CA GLU A 97 -25.09 -9.71 4.54
C GLU A 97 -25.10 -11.10 3.89
N MET A 98 -24.00 -11.48 3.22
CA MET A 98 -23.87 -12.78 2.57
C MET A 98 -23.84 -13.94 3.57
N GLN A 99 -24.61 -14.99 3.27
CA GLN A 99 -24.73 -16.23 4.04
C GLN A 99 -23.62 -17.26 3.76
N LYS A 100 -22.67 -16.91 2.89
CA LYS A 100 -21.56 -17.81 2.49
C LYS A 100 -20.72 -18.30 3.68
N PHE A 101 -20.73 -17.56 4.79
CA PHE A 101 -19.87 -17.79 5.95
C PHE A 101 -20.62 -18.35 7.17
N ASP A 102 -21.84 -18.85 7.00
CA ASP A 102 -22.69 -19.34 8.09
C ASP A 102 -22.08 -20.50 8.87
N LYS A 103 -21.28 -21.33 8.17
CA LYS A 103 -20.53 -22.44 8.76
C LYS A 103 -19.41 -21.97 9.70
N VAL A 104 -19.05 -20.69 9.66
CA VAL A 104 -18.06 -20.08 10.56
C VAL A 104 -18.80 -19.41 11.71
N ALA A 105 -18.40 -19.65 12.95
CA ALA A 105 -19.00 -19.01 14.12
C ALA A 105 -18.98 -17.48 14.02
N ALA A 106 -20.08 -16.82 14.40
CA ALA A 106 -20.22 -15.37 14.36
C ALA A 106 -19.13 -14.65 15.17
N GLY A 107 -18.88 -13.39 14.83
CA GLY A 107 -17.85 -12.56 15.45
C GLY A 107 -16.54 -12.52 14.64
N PRO A 108 -15.40 -12.21 15.27
CA PRO A 108 -14.15 -11.90 14.56
C PRO A 108 -13.68 -12.98 13.58
N LYS A 109 -13.89 -14.27 13.91
CA LYS A 109 -13.54 -15.39 13.03
C LYS A 109 -14.31 -15.39 11.70
N ARG A 110 -15.58 -15.01 11.72
CA ARG A 110 -16.39 -14.89 10.50
C ARG A 110 -15.94 -13.71 9.66
N VAL A 111 -15.60 -12.58 10.29
CA VAL A 111 -15.05 -11.40 9.62
C VAL A 111 -13.71 -11.72 8.97
N THR A 112 -12.79 -12.41 9.64
CA THR A 112 -11.50 -12.79 9.05
C THR A 112 -11.66 -13.79 7.91
N ALA A 113 -12.60 -14.74 8.01
CA ALA A 113 -12.95 -15.63 6.91
C ALA A 113 -13.49 -14.87 5.69
N TYR A 114 -14.35 -13.87 5.93
CA TYR A 114 -14.86 -12.98 4.89
C TYR A 114 -13.74 -12.17 4.22
N LEU A 115 -12.86 -11.54 5.00
CA LEU A 115 -11.71 -10.78 4.48
C LEU A 115 -10.78 -11.66 3.63
N ASN A 116 -10.40 -12.84 4.11
CA ASN A 116 -9.57 -13.77 3.34
C ASN A 116 -10.22 -14.17 2.01
N TRP A 117 -11.54 -14.34 1.98
CA TRP A 117 -12.24 -14.60 0.74
C TRP A 117 -12.26 -13.37 -0.18
N LEU A 118 -12.46 -12.16 0.35
CA LEU A 118 -12.39 -10.92 -0.44
C LEU A 118 -11.03 -10.76 -1.12
N PHE A 119 -9.93 -11.12 -0.46
CA PHE A 119 -8.58 -11.02 -1.01
C PHE A 119 -8.36 -11.91 -2.25
N GLY A 120 -9.13 -13.00 -2.37
CA GLY A 120 -9.11 -13.86 -3.56
C GLY A 120 -10.04 -13.39 -4.69
N VAL A 121 -10.84 -12.35 -4.48
CA VAL A 121 -11.88 -11.89 -5.43
C VAL A 121 -11.61 -10.46 -5.90
N LEU A 122 -11.05 -9.63 -5.04
CA LEU A 122 -10.80 -8.21 -5.29
C LEU A 122 -9.33 -7.96 -5.61
N GLY A 123 -9.02 -6.75 -6.05
CA GLY A 123 -7.64 -6.32 -6.25
C GLY A 123 -7.56 -4.86 -6.71
N THR A 124 -6.36 -4.41 -7.11
CA THR A 124 -6.18 -3.01 -7.53
C THR A 124 -7.08 -2.63 -8.72
N VAL A 125 -7.41 -3.62 -9.57
CA VAL A 125 -8.27 -3.42 -10.75
C VAL A 125 -9.76 -3.23 -10.41
N THR A 126 -10.22 -3.68 -9.23
CA THR A 126 -11.62 -3.56 -8.80
C THR A 126 -11.90 -2.24 -8.08
N LEU A 127 -10.89 -1.67 -7.41
CA LEU A 127 -11.00 -0.39 -6.67
C LEU A 127 -11.71 0.74 -7.42
N PRO A 128 -11.51 0.97 -8.74
CA PRO A 128 -12.20 2.02 -9.48
C PRO A 128 -13.73 1.94 -9.44
N ALA A 129 -14.30 0.73 -9.38
CA ALA A 129 -15.75 0.52 -9.33
C ALA A 129 -16.31 0.90 -7.95
N ASP A 130 -15.54 0.64 -6.89
CA ASP A 130 -15.97 0.85 -5.50
C ASP A 130 -15.69 2.25 -4.98
N THR A 131 -14.94 3.05 -5.74
CA THR A 131 -14.41 4.33 -5.28
C THR A 131 -14.64 5.43 -6.29
N TYR A 132 -14.53 6.68 -5.86
CA TYR A 132 -14.69 7.87 -6.71
C TYR A 132 -13.53 8.86 -6.48
N PRO A 133 -13.09 9.59 -7.52
CA PRO A 133 -12.09 10.63 -7.36
C PRO A 133 -12.67 11.86 -6.64
N VAL A 134 -11.82 12.57 -5.91
CA VAL A 134 -12.22 13.70 -5.07
C VAL A 134 -11.49 14.99 -5.45
N ALA A 135 -12.02 16.10 -4.95
CA ALA A 135 -11.39 17.41 -5.05
C ALA A 135 -10.07 17.44 -4.25
N ILE A 136 -9.19 18.37 -4.57
CA ILE A 136 -7.87 18.46 -3.95
C ILE A 136 -7.85 19.63 -2.98
N ASN A 137 -8.36 19.36 -1.78
CA ASN A 137 -8.31 20.22 -0.60
C ASN A 137 -8.36 19.35 0.66
N ARG A 138 -8.12 19.94 1.83
CA ARG A 138 -8.05 19.19 3.10
C ARG A 138 -9.39 18.64 3.61
N ASP A 139 -10.50 19.18 3.13
CA ASP A 139 -11.83 18.68 3.49
C ASP A 139 -12.14 17.41 2.70
N ALA A 140 -11.66 17.33 1.46
CA ALA A 140 -11.86 16.19 0.56
C ALA A 140 -10.76 15.13 0.66
N VAL A 141 -9.51 15.50 0.99
CA VAL A 141 -8.37 14.57 1.12
C VAL A 141 -7.89 14.52 2.57
N HIS A 142 -8.14 13.39 3.20
CA HIS A 142 -7.95 13.12 4.62
C HIS A 142 -7.78 11.61 4.88
N ALA A 143 -7.62 11.24 6.16
CA ALA A 143 -7.49 9.85 6.55
C ALA A 143 -8.72 9.01 6.17
N GLY A 144 -8.48 7.76 5.76
CA GLY A 144 -9.51 6.80 5.35
C GLY A 144 -9.80 6.74 3.86
N GLY A 145 -9.33 7.73 3.09
CA GLY A 145 -9.24 7.63 1.64
C GLY A 145 -8.11 6.71 1.17
N LEU A 146 -7.97 6.58 -0.14
CA LEU A 146 -6.86 5.89 -0.77
C LEU A 146 -6.21 6.74 -1.86
N MET A 147 -4.98 6.39 -2.22
CA MET A 147 -4.34 6.81 -3.46
C MET A 147 -4.15 5.59 -4.36
N LEU A 148 -4.68 5.66 -5.57
CA LEU A 148 -4.66 4.58 -6.57
C LEU A 148 -3.66 4.90 -7.68
N ALA A 149 -2.79 3.96 -8.00
CA ALA A 149 -1.94 3.97 -9.17
C ALA A 149 -2.28 2.77 -10.07
N LYS A 150 -3.28 2.95 -10.93
CA LYS A 150 -3.85 1.84 -11.73
C LYS A 150 -2.81 1.22 -12.66
N GLU A 151 -2.02 2.04 -13.36
CA GLU A 151 -1.06 1.56 -14.37
C GLU A 151 0.05 0.69 -13.76
N SER A 152 0.49 1.03 -12.53
CA SER A 152 1.48 0.27 -11.77
C SER A 152 0.86 -0.73 -10.78
N LYS A 153 -0.48 -0.89 -10.82
CA LYS A 153 -1.26 -1.80 -9.95
C LYS A 153 -1.00 -1.60 -8.45
N HIS A 154 -0.72 -0.39 -8.00
CA HIS A 154 -0.54 -0.08 -6.58
C HIS A 154 -1.71 0.71 -5.99
N SER A 155 -1.99 0.48 -4.71
CA SER A 155 -2.87 1.32 -3.90
C SER A 155 -2.27 1.56 -2.52
N TYR A 156 -2.64 2.71 -1.96
CA TYR A 156 -2.16 3.17 -0.67
C TYR A 156 -3.33 3.69 0.14
N THR A 157 -3.39 3.34 1.41
CA THR A 157 -4.30 3.97 2.37
C THR A 157 -3.76 5.35 2.75
N VAL A 158 -4.61 6.38 2.72
CA VAL A 158 -4.27 7.69 3.30
C VAL A 158 -4.49 7.60 4.81
N LYS A 159 -3.41 7.62 5.59
CA LYS A 159 -3.48 7.62 7.05
C LYS A 159 -3.57 9.02 7.63
N ASP A 160 -2.88 9.98 7.03
CA ASP A 160 -2.91 11.39 7.43
C ASP A 160 -2.41 12.31 6.31
N ILE A 161 -2.66 13.62 6.41
CA ILE A 161 -2.06 14.66 5.57
C ILE A 161 -1.33 15.66 6.45
N ARG A 162 0.02 15.58 6.46
CA ARG A 162 0.89 16.46 7.26
C ARG A 162 0.59 17.92 6.96
N GLN A 163 0.91 18.83 7.88
CA GLN A 163 0.76 20.28 7.69
C GLN A 163 1.45 20.83 6.42
N THR A 164 2.43 20.10 5.88
CA THR A 164 3.15 20.41 4.62
C THR A 164 2.37 20.06 3.34
N GLY A 165 1.20 19.41 3.48
CA GLY A 165 0.45 18.83 2.36
C GLY A 165 0.97 17.46 1.91
N VAL A 166 1.97 16.91 2.60
CA VAL A 166 2.53 15.60 2.30
C VAL A 166 1.68 14.50 2.96
N PRO A 167 1.24 13.47 2.23
CA PRO A 167 0.48 12.39 2.80
C PRO A 167 1.36 11.45 3.63
N VAL A 168 0.74 10.84 4.63
CA VAL A 168 1.25 9.63 5.30
C VAL A 168 0.45 8.47 4.73
N LEU A 169 1.12 7.63 3.93
CA LEU A 169 0.50 6.54 3.21
C LEU A 169 0.86 5.20 3.86
N VAL A 170 -0.13 4.33 4.04
CA VAL A 170 0.06 2.95 4.52
C VAL A 170 -0.21 1.99 3.37
N TYR A 171 0.67 1.02 3.17
CA TYR A 171 0.55 0.06 2.07
C TYR A 171 1.10 -1.31 2.45
N SER A 172 0.75 -2.29 1.63
CA SER A 172 1.31 -3.63 1.66
C SER A 172 1.94 -3.97 0.30
N THR A 173 2.68 -5.07 0.22
CA THR A 173 3.24 -5.60 -1.04
C THR A 173 2.69 -7.00 -1.31
N GLN A 174 2.73 -7.48 -2.55
CA GLN A 174 2.20 -8.82 -2.89
C GLN A 174 2.93 -9.96 -2.19
N ALA A 175 4.24 -9.80 -1.93
CA ALA A 175 5.03 -10.77 -1.18
C ALA A 175 4.86 -10.65 0.35
N ASN A 176 3.99 -9.75 0.81
CA ASN A 176 3.92 -9.40 2.22
C ASN A 176 3.22 -10.46 3.06
N ARG A 177 3.82 -10.78 4.21
CA ARG A 177 3.21 -11.57 5.28
C ARG A 177 2.48 -10.70 6.31
N GLY A 178 1.75 -9.70 5.82
CA GLY A 178 0.90 -8.82 6.64
C GLY A 178 1.59 -7.63 7.32
N ASP A 179 2.87 -7.35 7.05
CA ASP A 179 3.58 -6.17 7.57
C ASP A 179 3.27 -4.92 6.76
N LEU A 180 2.39 -4.04 7.25
CA LEU A 180 2.10 -2.82 6.50
C LEU A 180 3.27 -1.85 6.63
N LYS A 181 3.58 -1.14 5.55
CA LYS A 181 4.66 -0.15 5.52
C LYS A 181 4.08 1.26 5.43
N VAL A 182 4.81 2.24 5.96
CA VAL A 182 4.44 3.68 5.89
C VAL A 182 5.40 4.42 4.99
N ARG A 183 4.90 5.16 4.00
CA ARG A 183 5.72 6.04 3.17
C ARG A 183 5.03 7.38 2.94
N SER A 184 5.76 8.32 2.36
CA SER A 184 5.18 9.60 1.95
C SER A 184 4.71 9.58 0.49
N TRP A 185 5.02 10.60 -0.31
CA TRP A 185 4.79 10.59 -1.75
C TRP A 185 5.61 9.48 -2.42
N PRO A 186 4.98 8.49 -3.06
CA PRO A 186 5.70 7.61 -3.96
C PRO A 186 6.11 8.36 -5.23
N SER A 187 7.19 7.91 -5.87
CA SER A 187 7.70 8.52 -7.09
C SER A 187 6.67 8.49 -8.22
N VAL A 188 6.14 9.66 -8.55
CA VAL A 188 5.10 9.83 -9.57
C VAL A 188 5.57 9.42 -10.95
N GLY A 189 6.84 9.71 -11.29
CA GLY A 189 7.41 9.30 -12.57
C GLY A 189 7.35 7.79 -12.78
N TYR A 190 7.47 7.02 -11.70
CA TYR A 190 7.31 5.57 -11.73
C TYR A 190 5.83 5.15 -11.70
N LEU A 191 5.05 5.62 -10.72
CA LEU A 191 3.67 5.17 -10.53
C LEU A 191 2.71 5.57 -11.65
N PHE A 192 2.98 6.73 -12.26
CA PHE A 192 2.15 7.37 -13.27
C PHE A 192 2.99 7.72 -14.49
N SER A 193 3.80 6.76 -14.95
CA SER A 193 4.69 6.89 -16.11
C SER A 193 3.98 7.30 -17.41
N LYS A 194 2.68 7.00 -17.52
CA LYS A 194 1.79 7.43 -18.63
C LYS A 194 0.94 8.67 -18.30
N GLY A 195 1.31 9.38 -17.25
CA GLY A 195 0.58 10.50 -16.70
C GLY A 195 -0.53 10.14 -15.72
N ILE A 196 -1.02 11.15 -14.99
CA ILE A 196 -2.12 11.04 -14.05
C ILE A 196 -3.43 11.18 -14.82
N LYS A 197 -4.22 10.11 -14.85
CA LYS A 197 -5.53 10.06 -15.50
C LYS A 197 -6.47 9.17 -14.70
N GLN A 198 -7.77 9.32 -14.93
CA GLN A 198 -8.75 8.41 -14.33
C GLN A 198 -8.38 6.94 -14.62
N PRO A 199 -8.57 6.03 -13.65
CA PRO A 199 -9.10 6.25 -12.31
C PRO A 199 -8.02 6.46 -11.25
N SER A 200 -6.81 6.87 -11.60
CA SER A 200 -5.70 7.02 -10.64
C SER A 200 -5.85 8.24 -9.71
N GLY A 201 -5.00 8.37 -8.70
CA GLY A 201 -4.96 9.51 -7.76
C GLY A 201 -5.76 9.26 -6.48
N PHE A 202 -6.13 10.33 -5.78
CA PHE A 202 -6.87 10.25 -4.51
C PHE A 202 -8.34 9.88 -4.74
N ARG A 203 -8.82 8.91 -3.96
CA ARG A 203 -10.18 8.35 -4.08
C ARG A 203 -10.76 7.96 -2.74
N TYR A 204 -12.09 7.88 -2.70
CA TYR A 204 -12.85 7.47 -1.52
C TYR A 204 -13.86 6.39 -1.87
N PHE A 205 -14.19 5.54 -0.88
CA PHE A 205 -15.21 4.52 -1.04
C PHE A 205 -16.58 5.16 -1.27
N ARG A 206 -17.29 4.64 -2.27
CA ARG A 206 -18.70 4.96 -2.47
C ARG A 206 -19.51 4.31 -1.35
N TYR A 207 -20.62 4.93 -0.96
CA TYR A 207 -21.58 4.25 -0.09
C TYR A 207 -22.30 3.14 -0.87
N PRO A 208 -22.83 2.10 -0.19
CA PRO A 208 -23.51 0.99 -0.85
C PRO A 208 -24.57 1.41 -1.87
N GLU A 209 -25.37 2.43 -1.57
CA GLU A 209 -26.43 2.99 -2.43
C GLU A 209 -25.93 3.72 -3.69
N HIS A 210 -24.61 3.91 -3.83
CA HIS A 210 -23.96 4.58 -4.95
C HIS A 210 -23.03 3.67 -5.77
N LEU A 211 -22.82 2.41 -5.37
CA LEU A 211 -21.86 1.51 -6.04
C LEU A 211 -22.20 1.24 -7.51
N LEU A 212 -23.49 1.00 -7.81
CA LEU A 212 -23.96 0.69 -9.16
C LEU A 212 -24.42 1.93 -9.95
N LYS A 213 -24.21 3.12 -9.40
CA LYS A 213 -24.50 4.39 -10.08
C LYS A 213 -23.27 4.89 -10.85
N PRO A 214 -23.46 5.71 -11.89
CA PRO A 214 -22.36 6.41 -12.52
C PRO A 214 -21.53 7.21 -11.51
N VAL A 215 -20.21 7.20 -11.68
CA VAL A 215 -19.29 7.79 -10.69
C VAL A 215 -19.49 9.30 -10.48
N TRP A 216 -19.93 10.01 -11.52
CA TRP A 216 -20.19 11.45 -11.47
C TRP A 216 -21.45 11.83 -10.68
N GLU A 217 -22.31 10.86 -10.36
CA GLU A 217 -23.48 11.07 -9.49
C GLU A 217 -23.15 10.88 -8.00
N VAL A 218 -21.93 10.43 -7.67
CA VAL A 218 -21.52 10.20 -6.29
C VAL A 218 -21.23 11.55 -5.62
N PRO A 219 -21.83 11.85 -4.45
CA PRO A 219 -21.52 13.07 -3.71
C PRO A 219 -20.02 13.21 -3.41
N GLY A 220 -19.46 14.39 -3.69
CA GLY A 220 -18.02 14.66 -3.52
C GLY A 220 -17.14 14.26 -4.72
N PHE A 221 -17.72 13.70 -5.79
CA PHE A 221 -17.01 13.46 -7.05
C PHE A 221 -16.34 14.73 -7.57
N SER A 222 -15.08 14.60 -7.99
CA SER A 222 -14.36 15.66 -8.70
C SER A 222 -13.19 15.11 -9.51
N ASP A 223 -12.99 15.71 -10.69
CA ASP A 223 -11.88 15.44 -11.61
C ASP A 223 -10.74 16.47 -11.51
N GLU A 224 -10.76 17.33 -10.49
CA GLU A 224 -9.78 18.40 -10.30
C GLU A 224 -8.33 17.91 -10.37
N GLN A 225 -8.05 16.75 -9.78
CA GLN A 225 -6.70 16.20 -9.72
C GLN A 225 -6.08 15.84 -11.07
N TYR A 226 -6.90 15.68 -12.11
CA TYR A 226 -6.45 15.34 -13.47
C TYR A 226 -6.11 16.57 -14.31
N GLN A 227 -6.35 17.78 -13.78
CA GLN A 227 -6.00 19.03 -14.47
C GLN A 227 -4.51 19.38 -14.34
N ALA A 228 -3.80 18.77 -13.38
CA ALA A 228 -2.37 18.97 -13.21
C ALA A 228 -1.57 18.03 -14.13
N PRO A 229 -0.56 18.53 -14.86
CA PRO A 229 0.30 17.66 -15.67
C PRO A 229 1.10 16.74 -14.75
N ALA A 230 1.35 15.52 -15.21
CA ALA A 230 1.92 14.45 -14.39
C ALA A 230 3.24 14.83 -13.70
N ASN A 231 4.14 15.49 -14.42
CA ASN A 231 5.44 15.94 -13.88
C ASN A 231 5.34 17.03 -12.81
N LYS A 232 4.17 17.68 -12.65
CA LYS A 232 3.90 18.67 -11.60
C LYS A 232 2.86 18.18 -10.59
N TRP A 233 2.34 16.96 -10.75
CA TRP A 233 1.18 16.50 -9.99
C TRP A 233 1.44 16.52 -8.48
N VAL A 234 2.53 15.90 -8.00
CA VAL A 234 2.90 15.94 -6.57
C VAL A 234 3.02 17.36 -6.05
N ALA A 235 3.72 18.24 -6.78
CA ALA A 235 3.89 19.64 -6.36
C ALA A 235 2.54 20.37 -6.29
N ALA A 236 1.66 20.15 -7.25
CA ALA A 236 0.32 20.74 -7.29
C ALA A 236 -0.58 20.21 -6.16
N MET A 237 -0.61 18.89 -5.94
CA MET A 237 -1.38 18.28 -4.85
C MET A 237 -0.87 18.77 -3.50
N GLN A 238 0.45 18.70 -3.28
CA GLN A 238 1.05 19.13 -2.02
C GLN A 238 0.76 20.61 -1.75
N ALA A 239 0.90 21.49 -2.75
CA ALA A 239 0.61 22.91 -2.58
C ALA A 239 -0.85 23.18 -2.16
N LYS A 240 -1.81 22.49 -2.79
CA LYS A 240 -3.25 22.60 -2.45
C LYS A 240 -3.60 22.00 -1.08
N LEU A 241 -2.84 21.01 -0.63
CA LEU A 241 -3.04 20.35 0.66
C LEU A 241 -2.21 20.98 1.79
N ALA A 242 -1.29 21.91 1.52
CA ALA A 242 -0.40 22.47 2.51
C ALA A 242 -1.06 23.58 3.35
N ASN A 243 -0.89 23.52 4.67
CA ASN A 243 -1.17 24.65 5.56
C ASN A 243 0.09 25.52 5.79
N ARG A 244 1.27 24.95 5.55
CA ARG A 244 2.55 25.67 5.50
C ARG A 244 3.45 25.03 4.47
N LYS A 245 4.39 25.80 3.93
CA LYS A 245 5.42 25.30 3.01
C LYS A 245 6.32 24.27 3.71
N GLU A 246 6.62 23.16 3.02
CA GLU A 246 7.69 22.23 3.41
C GLU A 246 9.06 22.87 3.15
N VAL A 247 9.94 22.85 4.14
CA VAL A 247 11.31 23.37 3.96
C VAL A 247 12.23 22.29 3.37
N ALA A 248 13.33 22.69 2.71
CA ALA A 248 14.27 21.75 2.08
C ALA A 248 14.72 20.63 3.02
N ASN A 249 15.07 20.96 4.26
CA ASN A 249 15.51 19.98 5.24
C ASN A 249 14.47 18.88 5.49
N GLU A 250 13.19 19.27 5.70
CA GLU A 250 12.08 18.30 5.89
C GLU A 250 11.88 17.41 4.65
N ALA A 251 11.90 18.01 3.46
CA ALA A 251 11.71 17.27 2.21
C ALA A 251 12.85 16.27 1.96
N LEU A 252 14.10 16.69 2.16
CA LEU A 252 15.29 15.87 1.97
C LEU A 252 15.33 14.71 2.96
N THR A 253 15.13 14.96 4.26
CA THR A 253 15.07 13.89 5.29
C THR A 253 14.03 12.84 4.92
N ARG A 254 12.81 13.28 4.60
CA ARG A 254 11.70 12.39 4.23
C ARG A 254 12.00 11.56 2.96
N GLN A 255 12.60 12.17 1.94
CA GLN A 255 12.97 11.46 0.72
C GLN A 255 14.09 10.44 0.95
N VAL A 256 15.03 10.72 1.86
CA VAL A 256 16.02 9.74 2.28
C VAL A 256 15.36 8.58 3.04
N ASP A 257 14.45 8.87 3.97
CA ASP A 257 13.70 7.84 4.70
C ASP A 257 12.89 6.94 3.75
N ASP A 258 12.24 7.52 2.74
CA ASP A 258 11.51 6.76 1.72
C ASP A 258 12.45 5.87 0.89
N ALA A 259 13.62 6.38 0.48
CA ALA A 259 14.63 5.60 -0.24
C ALA A 259 15.14 4.43 0.62
N CYS A 260 15.42 4.69 1.90
CA CYS A 260 15.80 3.68 2.88
C CYS A 260 14.77 2.56 3.02
N GLN A 261 13.51 2.91 3.16
CA GLN A 261 12.45 1.92 3.32
C GLN A 261 12.31 1.04 2.07
N LEU A 262 12.42 1.62 0.87
CA LEU A 262 12.37 0.86 -0.39
C LEU A 262 13.48 -0.19 -0.44
N ILE A 263 14.68 0.15 0.02
CA ILE A 263 15.81 -0.76 -0.02
C ILE A 263 15.74 -1.79 1.11
N THR A 264 15.32 -1.42 2.31
CA THR A 264 15.06 -2.38 3.39
C THR A 264 14.04 -3.42 2.95
N THR A 265 12.98 -2.99 2.26
CA THR A 265 11.99 -3.92 1.66
C THR A 265 12.65 -4.81 0.60
N ARG A 266 13.58 -4.29 -0.21
CA ARG A 266 14.36 -5.10 -1.16
C ARG A 266 15.20 -6.17 -0.46
N VAL A 267 15.79 -5.87 0.70
CA VAL A 267 16.53 -6.85 1.52
C VAL A 267 15.64 -8.03 1.89
N GLU A 268 14.44 -7.75 2.39
CA GLU A 268 13.44 -8.78 2.73
C GLU A 268 13.15 -9.67 1.52
N LEU A 269 12.79 -9.08 0.37
CA LEU A 269 12.42 -9.81 -0.85
C LEU A 269 13.58 -10.64 -1.43
N VAL A 270 14.79 -10.08 -1.48
CA VAL A 270 15.95 -10.82 -2.01
C VAL A 270 16.29 -12.00 -1.10
N ASN A 271 16.21 -11.83 0.23
CA ASN A 271 16.48 -12.91 1.16
C ASN A 271 15.43 -14.02 1.08
N GLU A 272 14.16 -13.67 0.87
CA GLU A 272 13.11 -14.64 0.59
C GLU A 272 13.35 -15.40 -0.72
N ALA A 273 13.73 -14.69 -1.79
CA ALA A 273 14.13 -15.31 -3.05
C ALA A 273 15.29 -16.30 -2.86
N MET A 274 16.31 -15.94 -2.05
CA MET A 274 17.43 -16.84 -1.75
C MET A 274 16.98 -18.08 -0.97
N ALA A 275 16.06 -17.91 -0.03
CA ALA A 275 15.48 -19.04 0.69
C ALA A 275 14.69 -19.96 -0.25
N GLN A 276 13.97 -19.41 -1.24
CA GLN A 276 13.28 -20.21 -2.25
C GLN A 276 14.26 -20.93 -3.18
N LEU A 277 15.31 -20.26 -3.67
CA LEU A 277 16.36 -20.90 -4.49
C LEU A 277 16.97 -22.11 -3.79
N LYS A 278 17.20 -22.01 -2.47
CA LYS A 278 17.69 -23.13 -1.66
C LYS A 278 16.71 -24.31 -1.63
N LYS A 279 15.41 -24.05 -1.58
CA LYS A 279 14.37 -25.09 -1.56
C LYS A 279 14.22 -25.80 -2.91
N ILE A 280 14.33 -25.07 -4.01
CA ILE A 280 14.07 -25.60 -5.35
C ILE A 280 15.30 -26.19 -6.04
N GLY A 281 16.48 -26.08 -5.41
CA GLY A 281 17.75 -26.56 -5.97
C GLY A 281 18.07 -25.85 -7.28
N ASP A 282 18.43 -26.61 -8.33
CA ASP A 282 18.80 -26.08 -9.66
C ASP A 282 17.62 -25.79 -10.59
N ARG A 283 16.39 -26.07 -10.16
CA ARG A 283 15.18 -25.80 -10.96
C ARG A 283 15.00 -24.30 -11.17
N CYS A 284 14.67 -23.87 -12.38
CA CYS A 284 14.28 -22.48 -12.62
C CYS A 284 12.99 -22.12 -11.86
N MET A 285 12.89 -20.89 -11.37
CA MET A 285 11.61 -20.37 -10.88
C MET A 285 10.55 -20.43 -11.98
N ASN A 286 9.34 -20.84 -11.63
CA ASN A 286 8.18 -20.77 -12.54
C ASN A 286 7.63 -19.34 -12.61
N ALA A 287 6.60 -19.09 -13.42
CA ALA A 287 6.03 -17.75 -13.61
C ALA A 287 5.58 -17.08 -12.30
N GLN A 288 4.89 -17.83 -11.44
CA GLN A 288 4.40 -17.30 -10.16
C GLN A 288 5.57 -16.98 -9.21
N GLU A 289 6.51 -17.92 -9.06
CA GLU A 289 7.71 -17.71 -8.23
C GLU A 289 8.55 -16.53 -8.76
N TYR A 290 8.62 -16.37 -10.08
CA TYR A 290 9.33 -15.25 -10.67
C TYR A 290 8.65 -13.91 -10.34
N ASP A 291 7.33 -13.84 -10.49
CA ASP A 291 6.54 -12.65 -10.12
C ASP A 291 6.70 -12.32 -8.63
N ASP A 292 6.63 -13.33 -7.76
CA ASP A 292 6.73 -13.20 -6.30
C ASP A 292 8.11 -12.70 -5.83
N TYR A 293 9.19 -13.18 -6.46
CA TYR A 293 10.57 -13.01 -5.96
C TYR A 293 11.44 -12.03 -6.77
N SER A 294 10.99 -11.60 -7.94
CA SER A 294 11.71 -10.61 -8.75
C SER A 294 11.59 -9.20 -8.15
N THR A 295 12.56 -8.33 -8.46
CA THR A 295 12.58 -6.95 -7.95
C THR A 295 12.51 -5.82 -8.99
N PRO A 296 12.08 -6.00 -10.26
CA PRO A 296 12.21 -4.95 -11.27
C PRO A 296 11.42 -3.69 -10.91
N SER A 297 10.21 -3.86 -10.36
CA SER A 297 9.40 -2.75 -9.89
C SER A 297 10.04 -1.99 -8.72
N ARG A 298 10.63 -2.73 -7.77
CA ARG A 298 11.24 -2.16 -6.56
C ARG A 298 12.54 -1.43 -6.90
N ASP A 299 13.32 -1.99 -7.82
CA ASP A 299 14.55 -1.39 -8.33
C ASP A 299 14.23 -0.11 -9.13
N GLY A 300 13.18 -0.12 -9.94
CA GLY A 300 12.67 1.07 -10.64
C GLY A 300 12.17 2.17 -9.70
N GLN A 301 11.41 1.82 -8.66
CA GLN A 301 10.96 2.77 -7.63
C GLN A 301 12.13 3.37 -6.85
N THR A 302 13.10 2.54 -6.47
CA THR A 302 14.32 3.00 -5.77
C THR A 302 15.11 3.97 -6.63
N LYS A 303 15.24 3.68 -7.94
CA LYS A 303 15.91 4.58 -8.88
C LYS A 303 15.20 5.94 -8.96
N ALA A 304 13.88 5.93 -9.13
CA ALA A 304 13.08 7.15 -9.17
C ALA A 304 13.16 7.96 -7.87
N ALA A 305 13.21 7.30 -6.71
CA ALA A 305 13.38 7.97 -5.42
C ALA A 305 14.73 8.70 -5.33
N PHE A 306 15.82 8.11 -5.85
CA PHE A 306 17.11 8.79 -5.95
C PHE A 306 17.09 9.99 -6.90
N GLU A 307 16.36 9.90 -8.02
CA GLU A 307 16.18 11.01 -8.96
C GLU A 307 15.39 12.17 -8.31
N ASP A 308 14.31 11.85 -7.59
CA ASP A 308 13.50 12.83 -6.83
C ASP A 308 14.32 13.52 -5.72
N LEU A 309 15.15 12.75 -5.02
CA LEU A 309 16.06 13.25 -3.99
C LEU A 309 17.12 14.18 -4.60
N ALA A 310 17.76 13.78 -5.70
CA ALA A 310 18.75 14.58 -6.42
C ALA A 310 18.16 15.90 -6.92
N ALA A 311 16.96 15.87 -7.50
CA ALA A 311 16.25 17.05 -7.97
C ALA A 311 15.93 18.02 -6.83
N THR A 312 15.54 17.49 -5.67
CA THR A 312 15.24 18.30 -4.48
C THR A 312 16.49 18.93 -3.88
N LEU A 313 17.59 18.17 -3.77
CA LEU A 313 18.87 18.69 -3.32
C LEU A 313 19.39 19.80 -4.25
N LYS A 314 19.39 19.55 -5.57
CA LYS A 314 19.81 20.54 -6.56
C LYS A 314 19.00 21.84 -6.47
N ARG A 315 17.69 21.74 -6.29
CA ARG A 315 16.82 22.92 -6.08
C ARG A 315 17.17 23.66 -4.80
N ALA A 316 17.31 22.95 -3.68
CA ALA A 316 17.63 23.55 -2.39
C ALA A 316 18.97 24.29 -2.43
N LEU A 317 20.01 23.69 -3.03
CA LEU A 317 21.32 24.33 -3.21
C LEU A 317 21.23 25.57 -4.12
N LYS A 318 20.54 25.47 -5.26
CA LYS A 318 20.34 26.59 -6.19
C LYS A 318 19.66 27.79 -5.53
N ASN A 319 18.70 27.52 -4.64
CA ASN A 319 17.92 28.54 -3.96
C ASN A 319 18.53 29.00 -2.63
N ASN A 320 19.72 28.48 -2.27
CA ASN A 320 20.37 28.72 -0.98
C ASN A 320 19.46 28.41 0.23
N GLU A 321 18.64 27.36 0.11
CA GLU A 321 17.74 26.91 1.19
C GLU A 321 18.57 26.27 2.33
N ALA A 322 18.15 26.50 3.57
CA ALA A 322 18.82 25.93 4.73
C ALA A 322 18.68 24.39 4.74
N ILE A 323 19.83 23.72 4.87
CA ILE A 323 19.96 22.27 5.03
C ILE A 323 20.88 22.06 6.23
N ASP A 324 20.47 21.16 7.13
CA ASP A 324 21.29 20.72 8.25
C ASP A 324 22.68 20.25 7.77
N ALA A 325 23.73 20.54 8.55
CA ALA A 325 25.10 20.27 8.16
C ALA A 325 25.36 18.75 8.01
N THR A 326 24.84 17.94 8.94
CA THR A 326 24.97 16.48 8.89
C THR A 326 24.18 15.90 7.72
N LEU A 327 22.95 16.36 7.49
CA LEU A 327 22.18 15.92 6.32
C LEU A 327 22.87 16.27 5.01
N ARG A 328 23.47 17.47 4.91
CA ARG A 328 24.22 17.89 3.72
C ARG A 328 25.42 16.97 3.47
N GLU A 329 26.19 16.64 4.49
CA GLU A 329 27.32 15.71 4.41
C GLU A 329 26.87 14.30 3.99
N GLN A 330 25.81 13.77 4.63
CA GLN A 330 25.23 12.48 4.27
C GLN A 330 24.79 12.44 2.81
N LEU A 331 24.15 13.49 2.30
CA LEU A 331 23.74 13.58 0.91
C LEU A 331 24.92 13.68 -0.06
N GLN A 332 26.03 14.34 0.34
CA GLN A 332 27.26 14.32 -0.45
C GLN A 332 27.79 12.89 -0.60
N ASN A 333 27.75 12.08 0.47
CA ASN A 333 28.12 10.66 0.40
C ASN A 333 27.18 9.85 -0.52
N VAL A 334 25.86 10.05 -0.40
CA VAL A 334 24.88 9.36 -1.26
C VAL A 334 25.11 9.65 -2.75
N PHE A 335 25.49 10.90 -3.08
CA PHE A 335 25.70 11.35 -4.45
C PHE A 335 27.17 11.34 -4.89
N ALA A 336 28.07 10.78 -4.10
CA ALA A 336 29.47 10.60 -4.47
C ALA A 336 29.60 9.73 -5.74
N ASP A 337 30.65 9.97 -6.51
CA ASP A 337 30.88 9.24 -7.77
C ASP A 337 31.34 7.80 -7.51
N ASN A 338 32.15 7.58 -6.46
CA ASN A 338 32.63 6.27 -6.05
C ASN A 338 32.42 6.03 -4.54
N ALA A 339 32.29 4.76 -4.15
CA ALA A 339 32.21 4.38 -2.74
C ALA A 339 33.44 4.80 -1.92
N SER A 340 34.63 4.87 -2.53
CA SER A 340 35.85 5.36 -1.88
C SER A 340 35.80 6.86 -1.55
N ASP A 341 34.91 7.60 -2.21
CA ASP A 341 34.76 9.04 -2.03
C ASP A 341 33.80 9.36 -0.89
N GLU A 342 33.06 8.37 -0.39
CA GLU A 342 32.20 8.50 0.78
C GLU A 342 33.03 8.71 2.05
N LYS A 343 32.81 9.82 2.76
CA LYS A 343 33.57 10.21 3.97
C LYS A 343 32.65 10.70 5.06
N GLY A 344 32.96 10.36 6.32
CA GLY A 344 32.23 10.85 7.47
C GLY A 344 30.84 10.22 7.63
N ALA A 345 29.81 11.04 7.88
CA ALA A 345 28.50 10.55 8.29
C ALA A 345 27.79 9.75 7.16
N GLN A 346 27.58 8.46 7.39
CA GLN A 346 26.74 7.62 6.53
C GLN A 346 25.28 7.71 6.94
N ILE A 347 24.38 7.66 5.97
CA ILE A 347 22.96 7.50 6.22
C ILE A 347 22.54 6.09 5.84
N CYS A 348 21.83 5.42 6.75
CA CYS A 348 21.06 4.22 6.42
C CYS A 348 21.93 3.12 5.78
N ALA A 349 23.06 2.78 6.40
CA ALA A 349 23.86 1.64 5.96
C ALA A 349 23.04 0.35 6.07
N ILE A 350 22.97 -0.42 4.99
CA ILE A 350 22.03 -1.53 4.85
C ILE A 350 22.79 -2.83 4.99
N THR A 351 22.42 -3.63 5.99
CA THR A 351 22.89 -5.01 6.12
C THR A 351 21.98 -5.92 5.31
N TYR A 352 22.42 -6.37 4.14
CA TYR A 352 21.61 -7.24 3.28
C TYR A 352 21.87 -8.73 3.48
N ALA A 353 23.01 -9.09 4.08
CA ALA A 353 23.32 -10.45 4.51
C ALA A 353 24.33 -10.44 5.67
N LYS A 354 24.53 -11.60 6.32
CA LYS A 354 25.45 -11.73 7.46
C LYS A 354 26.85 -11.24 7.07
N GLY A 355 27.34 -10.20 7.76
CA GLY A 355 28.64 -9.59 7.52
C GLY A 355 28.76 -8.77 6.23
N LYS A 356 27.63 -8.51 5.54
CA LYS A 356 27.60 -7.75 4.29
C LYS A 356 26.74 -6.50 4.44
N THR A 357 27.39 -5.35 4.35
CA THR A 357 26.77 -4.03 4.39
C THR A 357 27.01 -3.28 3.09
N ILE A 358 26.09 -2.40 2.74
CA ILE A 358 26.23 -1.48 1.62
C ILE A 358 25.73 -0.10 2.06
N SER A 359 26.46 0.95 1.70
CA SER A 359 26.01 2.32 1.90
C SER A 359 24.93 2.67 0.87
N LEU A 360 24.18 3.73 1.17
CA LEU A 360 23.15 4.22 0.27
C LEU A 360 23.76 4.76 -1.06
N GLY A 361 24.95 5.36 -1.00
CA GLY A 361 25.69 5.85 -2.17
C GLY A 361 26.17 4.74 -3.08
N GLU A 362 26.85 3.72 -2.54
CA GLU A 362 27.30 2.57 -3.32
C GLU A 362 26.13 1.80 -3.94
N LEU A 363 25.02 1.63 -3.21
CA LEU A 363 23.83 1.03 -3.78
C LEU A 363 23.26 1.84 -4.94
N ARG A 364 23.14 3.17 -4.77
CA ARG A 364 22.74 4.07 -5.85
C ARG A 364 23.65 3.88 -7.06
N ARG A 365 24.97 3.92 -6.87
CA ARG A 365 25.94 3.74 -7.97
C ARG A 365 25.70 2.42 -8.69
N ARG A 366 25.59 1.29 -7.98
CA ARG A 366 25.34 -0.03 -8.58
C ARG A 366 24.00 -0.09 -9.30
N LEU A 367 22.97 0.58 -8.77
CA LEU A 367 21.63 0.63 -9.38
C LEU A 367 21.67 1.40 -10.71
N PHE A 368 22.29 2.58 -10.73
CA PHE A 368 22.35 3.44 -11.91
C PHE A 368 23.32 2.93 -12.99
N THR A 369 24.34 2.16 -12.60
CA THR A 369 25.30 1.52 -13.52
C THR A 369 24.83 0.14 -14.02
N GLY A 370 23.63 -0.31 -13.63
CA GLY A 370 23.07 -1.59 -14.07
C GLY A 370 23.79 -2.82 -13.49
N MET A 371 24.44 -2.68 -12.33
CA MET A 371 25.08 -3.80 -11.65
C MET A 371 24.11 -4.63 -10.81
N LEU A 372 23.00 -4.05 -10.32
CA LEU A 372 21.96 -4.80 -9.61
C LEU A 372 21.19 -5.70 -10.57
N SER A 373 20.94 -6.96 -10.18
CA SER A 373 19.99 -7.82 -10.87
C SER A 373 18.64 -7.90 -10.15
N SER A 374 17.57 -7.74 -10.94
CA SER A 374 16.20 -7.98 -10.52
C SER A 374 15.73 -9.41 -10.74
N ASN A 375 16.52 -10.25 -11.43
CA ASN A 375 16.14 -11.62 -11.78
C ASN A 375 16.27 -12.52 -10.55
N PRO A 376 15.19 -13.20 -10.11
CA PRO A 376 15.22 -13.99 -8.89
C PRO A 376 15.99 -15.31 -9.01
N ASN A 377 16.39 -15.72 -10.20
CA ASN A 377 17.30 -16.85 -10.42
C ASN A 377 18.78 -16.50 -10.22
N ASP A 378 19.13 -15.22 -10.07
CA ASP A 378 20.51 -14.80 -9.80
C ASP A 378 20.91 -15.02 -8.33
N PRO A 379 22.18 -15.40 -8.06
CA PRO A 379 22.69 -15.53 -6.71
C PRO A 379 22.79 -14.17 -6.02
N LEU A 380 22.86 -14.20 -4.68
CA LEU A 380 22.90 -13.00 -3.84
C LEU A 380 23.94 -11.97 -4.30
N SER A 381 25.15 -12.39 -4.67
CA SER A 381 26.22 -11.49 -5.11
C SER A 381 25.84 -10.71 -6.39
N VAL A 382 25.14 -11.34 -7.33
CA VAL A 382 24.65 -10.69 -8.55
C VAL A 382 23.41 -9.82 -8.26
N ARG A 383 22.51 -10.28 -7.38
CA ARG A 383 21.34 -9.48 -6.94
C ARG A 383 21.74 -8.16 -6.30
N TRP A 384 22.91 -8.08 -5.65
CA TRP A 384 23.42 -6.87 -4.99
C TRP A 384 24.57 -6.18 -5.74
N GLY A 385 24.86 -6.63 -6.97
CA GLY A 385 25.90 -6.02 -7.81
C GLY A 385 27.31 -6.10 -7.23
N GLU A 386 27.61 -7.10 -6.41
CA GLU A 386 28.99 -7.46 -6.04
C GLU A 386 29.74 -8.04 -7.25
N VAL A 387 29.00 -8.77 -8.09
CA VAL A 387 29.47 -9.35 -9.35
C VAL A 387 28.48 -8.98 -10.44
N LYS A 388 28.98 -8.64 -11.63
CA LYS A 388 28.12 -8.31 -12.77
C LYS A 388 27.39 -9.56 -13.27
N GLY A 389 26.06 -9.47 -13.36
CA GLY A 389 25.21 -10.52 -13.90
C GLY A 389 25.08 -10.50 -15.43
N PRO A 390 24.23 -11.39 -15.98
CA PRO A 390 23.51 -12.46 -15.28
C PRO A 390 24.41 -13.65 -14.93
N SER A 391 24.04 -14.42 -13.90
CA SER A 391 24.64 -15.72 -13.59
C SER A 391 24.28 -16.78 -14.64
N ASP A 392 25.01 -17.91 -14.65
CA ASP A 392 24.72 -18.99 -15.59
C ASP A 392 23.33 -19.59 -15.40
N ARG A 393 22.84 -19.68 -14.16
CA ARG A 393 21.46 -20.08 -13.86
C ARG A 393 20.45 -19.10 -14.44
N ALA A 394 20.65 -17.79 -14.25
CA ALA A 394 19.74 -16.80 -14.79
C ALA A 394 19.72 -16.77 -16.33
N LYS A 395 20.85 -17.03 -17.01
CA LYS A 395 20.93 -17.11 -18.49
C LYS A 395 20.10 -18.25 -19.08
N ARG A 396 20.04 -19.39 -18.39
CA ARG A 396 19.35 -20.61 -18.85
C ARG A 396 17.89 -20.70 -18.37
N CYS A 397 17.49 -19.86 -17.43
CA CYS A 397 16.13 -19.83 -16.91
C CYS A 397 15.24 -18.84 -17.67
N PRO A 398 13.94 -19.13 -17.83
CA PRO A 398 13.00 -18.20 -18.43
C PRO A 398 12.88 -16.92 -17.59
N ILE A 399 12.67 -15.81 -18.31
CA ILE A 399 12.26 -14.52 -17.77
C ILE A 399 10.78 -14.38 -18.15
N TYR A 400 9.96 -14.00 -17.17
CA TYR A 400 8.51 -13.86 -17.34
C TYR A 400 8.09 -12.38 -17.39
#